data_AF-A0A968N5N1-F1
#
_entry.id   AF-A0A968N5N1-F1
#
_cell.length_a   1.000
_cell.length_b   1.000
_cell.length_c   1.000
_cell.angle_alpha   90.00
_cell.angle_beta   90.00
_cell.angle_gamma   90.00
#
_symmetry.space_group_name_H-M   'P 1'
#
loop_
_entity.id
_entity.type
_entity.pdbx_description
1 polymer ?
#
loop_
_entity_poly.entity_id
_entity_poly.type
_entity_poly.pdbx_seq_one_letter_code
_entity_poly.pdbx_strand_id
1 'polypeptide(L)'
;MAGQVKPEGKRGLILLVSNPNSASYAVEYHFVQKGTLETVWLLPSSDDESGRFGRSTRGTAEEIRAACEALAQAQHRPLQVYILRGVSPGDAQDTFDAVQQIFRRSAYEPGEIVMDFTGGTKPMSVGAIMACLPAERQLQYVPLNRVTGQSDGPFLVDYQYSAFDLLA
;
A
#
# COMPACT_ATOMS: atom_id res chain seq x y z
N MET A 1 -15.98 -8.10 -19.15
CA MET A 1 -15.26 -7.23 -18.22
C MET A 1 -15.36 -7.87 -16.85
N ALA A 2 -14.30 -8.53 -16.37
CA ALA A 2 -14.27 -9.05 -15.01
C ALA A 2 -14.46 -7.85 -14.06
N GLY A 3 -15.47 -7.90 -13.20
CA GLY A 3 -15.80 -6.79 -12.30
C GLY A 3 -14.62 -6.49 -11.39
N GLN A 4 -14.31 -5.21 -11.19
CA GLN A 4 -13.29 -4.82 -10.23
C GLN A 4 -13.77 -5.21 -8.82
N VAL A 5 -13.07 -6.15 -8.19
CA VAL A 5 -13.44 -6.70 -6.87
C VAL A 5 -12.87 -5.78 -5.78
N LYS A 6 -13.69 -5.38 -4.81
CA LYS A 6 -13.21 -4.64 -3.63
C LYS A 6 -12.79 -5.61 -2.51
N PRO A 7 -11.77 -5.31 -1.71
CA PRO A 7 -11.36 -6.18 -0.61
C PRO A 7 -12.40 -6.22 0.52
N GLU A 8 -12.47 -7.34 1.24
CA GLU A 8 -13.45 -7.54 2.34
C GLU A 8 -13.13 -6.77 3.63
N GLY A 9 -12.06 -5.98 3.65
CA GLY A 9 -11.49 -5.43 4.88
C GLY A 9 -10.25 -6.22 5.29
N LYS A 10 -9.24 -5.51 5.79
CA LYS A 10 -7.94 -6.07 6.17
C LYS A 10 -7.49 -5.48 7.49
N ARG A 11 -6.73 -6.25 8.25
CA ARG A 11 -6.21 -5.84 9.57
C ARG A 11 -4.87 -5.13 9.42
N GLY A 12 -4.07 -5.54 8.43
CA GLY A 12 -2.84 -4.90 8.03
C GLY A 12 -2.93 -4.24 6.64
N LEU A 13 -2.37 -3.04 6.50
CA LEU A 13 -2.25 -2.33 5.22
C LEU A 13 -0.81 -1.86 5.04
N ILE A 14 -0.18 -2.26 3.94
CA ILE A 14 1.15 -1.75 3.55
C ILE A 14 0.95 -0.74 2.41
N LEU A 15 1.55 0.44 2.51
CA LEU A 15 1.43 1.53 1.54
C LEU A 15 2.79 1.96 1.01
N LEU A 16 2.94 1.98 -0.32
CA LEU A 16 4.00 2.75 -0.96
C LEU A 16 3.66 4.24 -0.87
N VAL A 17 4.54 5.05 -0.27
CA VAL A 17 4.24 6.46 -0.01
C VAL A 17 4.54 7.31 -1.25
N SER A 18 3.52 8.00 -1.77
CA SER A 18 3.68 9.08 -2.75
C SER A 18 2.58 10.15 -2.66
N ASN A 19 1.30 9.78 -2.76
CA ASN A 19 0.17 10.71 -2.73
C ASN A 19 -0.66 10.47 -1.45
N PRO A 20 -0.77 11.47 -0.55
CA PRO A 20 -1.59 11.36 0.65
C PRO A 20 -3.06 11.01 0.38
N ASN A 21 -3.66 11.51 -0.71
CA ASN A 21 -5.09 11.31 -0.97
C ASN A 21 -5.45 9.85 -1.24
N SER A 22 -4.63 9.14 -2.03
CA SER A 22 -4.86 7.71 -2.29
C SER A 22 -4.59 6.87 -1.04
N ALA A 23 -3.57 7.24 -0.26
CA ALA A 23 -3.25 6.56 0.99
C ALA A 23 -4.39 6.73 2.02
N SER A 24 -4.88 7.95 2.21
CA SER A 24 -6.02 8.23 3.09
C SER A 24 -7.27 7.48 2.65
N TYR A 25 -7.54 7.42 1.34
CA TYR A 25 -8.70 6.67 0.83
C TYR A 25 -8.61 5.18 1.15
N ALA A 26 -7.45 4.55 0.95
CA ALA A 26 -7.23 3.15 1.32
C ALA A 26 -7.39 2.93 2.83
N VAL A 27 -6.81 3.79 3.66
CA VAL A 27 -6.92 3.73 5.12
C VAL A 27 -8.38 3.88 5.55
N GLU A 28 -9.09 4.90 5.07
CA GLU A 28 -10.50 5.14 5.39
C GLU A 28 -11.39 3.97 4.99
N TYR A 29 -11.13 3.34 3.84
CA TYR A 29 -11.88 2.15 3.43
C TYR A 29 -11.75 1.01 4.44
N HIS A 30 -10.52 0.60 4.79
CA HIS A 30 -10.32 -0.53 5.71
C HIS A 30 -10.60 -0.18 7.17
N PHE A 31 -10.36 1.08 7.58
CA PHE A 31 -10.49 1.52 8.96
C PHE A 31 -11.91 2.01 9.29
N VAL A 32 -12.53 2.82 8.44
CA VAL A 32 -13.85 3.39 8.74
C VAL A 32 -14.94 2.51 8.13
N GLN A 33 -14.88 2.25 6.82
CA GLN A 33 -15.98 1.57 6.13
C GLN A 33 -16.07 0.09 6.49
N LYS A 34 -14.91 -0.59 6.59
CA LYS A 34 -14.85 -2.01 6.95
C LYS A 34 -14.68 -2.25 8.45
N GLY A 35 -14.11 -1.29 9.19
CA GLY A 35 -13.91 -1.41 10.62
C GLY A 35 -12.86 -2.47 11.03
N THR A 36 -12.04 -2.96 10.11
CA THR A 36 -11.10 -4.08 10.35
C THR A 36 -9.67 -3.64 10.55
N LEU A 37 -9.26 -2.49 10.00
CA LEU A 37 -7.86 -2.08 10.01
C LEU A 37 -7.37 -1.81 11.44
N GLU A 38 -6.17 -2.30 11.73
CA GLU A 38 -5.50 -2.18 13.02
C GLU A 38 -4.07 -1.64 12.87
N THR A 39 -3.39 -1.99 11.77
CA THR A 39 -1.99 -1.61 11.52
C THR A 39 -1.77 -1.10 10.10
N VAL A 40 -1.00 -0.02 9.97
CA VAL A 40 -0.52 0.55 8.71
C VAL A 40 1.00 0.59 8.71
N TRP A 41 1.62 0.08 7.64
CA TRP A 41 3.04 0.26 7.36
C TRP A 41 3.21 1.20 6.17
N LEU A 42 3.86 2.33 6.42
CA LEU A 42 4.20 3.32 5.42
C LEU A 42 5.63 3.05 4.95
N LEU A 43 5.79 2.76 3.66
CA LEU A 43 7.08 2.52 3.02
C LEU A 43 7.48 3.73 2.16
N PRO A 44 8.24 4.70 2.72
CA PRO A 44 8.73 5.83 1.97
C PRO A 44 9.87 5.44 1.02
N SER A 45 10.13 6.28 0.02
CA SER A 45 11.38 6.23 -0.73
C SER A 45 12.52 6.85 0.09
N SER A 46 13.75 6.36 -0.09
CA SER A 46 14.98 7.00 0.40
C SER A 46 15.41 8.17 -0.50
N ASP A 47 16.52 8.83 -0.15
CA ASP A 47 17.16 9.84 -1.01
C ASP A 47 18.14 9.23 -2.03
N ASP A 48 18.21 7.89 -2.10
CA ASP A 48 19.00 7.19 -3.10
C ASP A 48 18.50 7.55 -4.50
N GLU A 49 19.43 7.81 -5.43
CA GLU A 49 19.10 8.23 -6.79
C GLU A 49 18.18 9.47 -6.87
N SER A 50 18.24 10.38 -5.88
CA SER A 50 17.37 11.55 -5.81
C SER A 50 17.44 12.48 -7.02
N GLY A 51 18.55 12.49 -7.77
CA GLY A 51 18.67 13.19 -9.05
C GLY A 51 17.73 12.66 -10.14
N ARG A 52 17.26 11.41 -10.05
CA ARG A 52 16.36 10.75 -11.01
C ARG A 52 14.93 10.62 -10.49
N PHE A 53 14.76 10.35 -9.20
CA PHE A 53 13.45 10.01 -8.62
C PHE A 53 12.90 11.08 -7.66
N GLY A 54 13.65 12.15 -7.39
CA GLY A 54 13.26 13.19 -6.45
C GLY A 54 13.71 12.87 -5.01
N ARG A 55 13.32 13.72 -4.07
CA ARG A 55 13.65 13.54 -2.65
C ARG A 55 12.83 12.42 -2.01
N SER A 56 13.33 11.92 -0.89
CA SER A 56 12.62 10.97 -0.04
C SER A 56 11.18 11.39 0.24
N THR A 57 10.25 10.43 0.18
CA THR A 57 8.84 10.63 0.55
C THR A 57 8.58 10.49 2.05
N ARG A 58 9.60 10.56 2.90
CA ARG A 58 9.45 10.46 4.37
C ARG A 58 8.60 11.58 4.96
N GLY A 59 8.71 12.80 4.46
CA GLY A 59 7.85 13.91 4.90
C GLY A 59 6.36 13.62 4.64
N THR A 60 6.05 13.10 3.45
CA THR A 60 4.71 12.64 3.08
C THR A 60 4.23 11.48 3.97
N ALA A 61 5.13 10.59 4.38
CA ALA A 61 4.78 9.51 5.31
C ALA A 61 4.36 10.06 6.69
N GLU A 62 5.03 11.11 7.18
CA GLU A 62 4.66 11.80 8.43
C GLU A 62 3.29 12.49 8.30
N GLU A 63 2.99 13.11 7.16
CA GLU A 63 1.68 13.69 6.88
C GLU A 63 0.57 12.63 6.90
N ILE A 64 0.78 11.49 6.24
CA ILE A 64 -0.18 10.37 6.24
C ILE A 64 -0.35 9.81 7.66
N ARG A 65 0.74 9.67 8.43
CA ARG A 65 0.68 9.22 9.83
C ARG A 65 -0.15 10.15 10.68
N ALA A 66 0.08 11.47 10.59
CA ALA A 66 -0.71 12.45 11.33
C ALA A 66 -2.20 12.40 10.96
N ALA A 67 -2.53 12.21 9.67
CA ALA A 67 -3.91 12.03 9.23
C ALA A 67 -4.55 10.75 9.80
N CYS A 68 -3.80 9.63 9.83
CA CYS A 68 -4.25 8.38 10.43
C CYS A 68 -4.50 8.53 11.94
N GLU A 69 -3.62 9.23 12.66
CA GLU A 69 -3.77 9.50 14.10
C GLU A 69 -5.01 10.34 14.39
N ALA A 70 -5.26 11.39 13.59
CA ALA A 70 -6.47 12.21 13.70
C ALA A 70 -7.74 11.39 13.40
N LEU A 71 -7.70 10.52 12.39
CA LEU A 71 -8.81 9.63 12.05
C LEU A 71 -9.09 8.61 13.17
N ALA A 72 -8.05 8.03 13.76
CA ALA A 72 -8.15 7.09 14.87
C ALA A 72 -8.81 7.74 16.10
N GLN A 73 -8.43 8.99 16.41
CA GLN A 73 -9.07 9.78 17.47
C GLN A 73 -10.55 10.04 17.17
N ALA A 74 -10.90 10.46 15.95
CA ALA A 74 -12.28 10.71 15.55
C ALA A 74 -13.16 9.44 15.67
N GLN A 75 -12.61 8.28 15.33
CA GLN A 75 -13.32 6.98 15.41
C GLN A 75 -13.26 6.33 16.81
N HIS A 76 -12.56 6.93 17.77
CA HIS A 76 -12.34 6.37 19.12
C HIS A 76 -11.83 4.92 19.09
N ARG A 77 -10.98 4.59 18.11
CA ARG A 77 -10.47 3.23 17.87
C ARG A 77 -8.96 3.28 17.59
N PRO A 78 -8.15 2.40 18.19
CA PRO A 78 -6.70 2.43 17.98
C PRO A 78 -6.34 2.06 16.54
N LEU A 79 -5.35 2.75 16.00
CA LEU A 79 -4.70 2.44 14.72
C LEU A 79 -3.19 2.60 14.89
N GLN A 80 -2.43 1.53 14.68
CA GLN A 80 -0.98 1.56 14.76
C GLN A 80 -0.40 1.96 13.41
N VAL A 81 0.48 2.95 13.37
CA VAL A 81 1.09 3.43 12.14
C VAL A 81 2.61 3.40 12.27
N TYR A 82 3.25 2.68 11.37
CA TYR A 82 4.71 2.52 11.34
C TYR A 82 5.28 3.13 10.07
N ILE A 83 6.13 4.15 10.24
CA ILE A 83 6.95 4.66 9.14
C ILE A 83 8.23 3.82 9.11
N LEU A 84 8.41 3.06 8.04
CA LEU A 84 9.55 2.19 7.88
C LEU A 84 10.79 2.96 7.39
N ARG A 85 11.93 2.28 7.40
CA ARG A 85 13.12 2.78 6.69
C ARG A 85 12.75 2.99 5.22
N GLY A 86 13.21 4.10 4.64
CA GLY A 86 13.01 4.36 3.22
C GLY A 86 13.73 3.35 2.36
N VAL A 87 13.08 2.93 1.28
CA VAL A 87 13.64 2.01 0.26
C VAL A 87 14.09 2.78 -0.97
N SER A 88 15.06 2.26 -1.69
CA SER A 88 15.54 2.88 -2.92
C SER A 88 14.40 2.98 -3.95
N PRO A 89 14.17 4.17 -4.53
CA PRO A 89 13.15 4.36 -5.56
C PRO A 89 13.51 3.73 -6.92
N GLY A 90 14.78 3.33 -7.12
CA GLY A 90 15.26 2.68 -8.34
C GLY A 90 15.44 1.17 -8.23
N ASP A 91 15.42 0.62 -7.01
CA ASP A 91 15.70 -0.80 -6.75
C ASP A 91 14.43 -1.55 -6.30
N ALA A 92 13.93 -2.40 -7.19
CA ALA A 92 12.77 -3.26 -6.90
C ALA A 92 13.08 -4.30 -5.80
N GLN A 93 14.33 -4.75 -5.68
CA GLN A 93 14.72 -5.76 -4.70
C GLN A 93 14.63 -5.21 -3.27
N ASP A 94 15.02 -3.95 -3.05
CA ASP A 94 14.94 -3.30 -1.75
C ASP A 94 13.47 -3.19 -1.27
N THR A 95 12.55 -2.85 -2.19
CA THR A 95 11.11 -2.85 -1.88
C THR A 95 10.58 -4.26 -1.61
N PHE A 96 10.98 -5.25 -2.42
CA PHE A 96 10.61 -6.65 -2.20
C PHE A 96 11.03 -7.13 -0.81
N ASP A 97 12.27 -6.89 -0.42
CA ASP A 97 12.81 -7.33 0.86
C ASP A 97 12.12 -6.65 2.05
N ALA A 98 11.81 -5.35 1.92
CA ALA A 98 11.06 -4.62 2.93
C ALA A 98 9.64 -5.19 3.12
N VAL A 99 8.90 -5.43 2.03
CA VAL A 99 7.55 -6.03 2.11
C VAL A 99 7.62 -7.46 2.67
N GLN A 100 8.59 -8.25 2.23
CA GLN A 100 8.83 -9.60 2.76
C GLN A 100 9.14 -9.61 4.25
N GLN A 101 9.84 -8.58 4.74
CA GLN A 101 10.11 -8.44 6.16
C GLN A 101 8.83 -8.15 6.96
N ILE A 102 7.90 -7.36 6.42
CA ILE A 102 6.60 -7.12 7.07
C ILE A 102 5.84 -8.43 7.20
N PHE A 103 5.62 -9.16 6.11
CA PHE A 103 4.91 -10.45 6.14
C PHE A 103 5.56 -11.48 7.07
N ARG A 104 6.90 -11.48 7.21
CA ARG A 104 7.61 -12.43 8.09
C ARG A 104 7.56 -12.05 9.57
N ARG A 105 7.38 -10.78 9.91
CA ARG A 105 7.50 -10.27 11.29
C ARG A 105 6.18 -9.77 11.87
N SER A 106 5.16 -9.57 11.03
CA SER A 106 3.82 -9.22 11.48
C SER A 106 3.24 -10.36 12.31
N ALA A 107 2.40 -10.02 13.29
CA ALA A 107 1.60 -11.00 14.03
C ALA A 107 0.34 -11.45 13.27
N TYR A 108 0.14 -10.96 12.04
CA TYR A 108 -0.99 -11.27 11.19
C TYR A 108 -0.65 -12.38 10.20
N GLU A 109 -1.67 -13.17 9.86
CA GLU A 109 -1.58 -14.11 8.74
C GLU A 109 -1.48 -13.35 7.40
N PRO A 110 -0.82 -13.89 6.38
CA PRO A 110 -0.64 -13.21 5.09
C PRO A 110 -1.96 -12.72 4.47
N GLY A 111 -3.04 -13.49 4.61
CA GLY A 111 -4.37 -13.14 4.12
C GLY A 111 -5.06 -11.99 4.87
N GLU A 112 -4.58 -11.60 6.03
CA GLU A 112 -5.10 -10.47 6.81
C GLU A 112 -4.44 -9.13 6.43
N ILE A 113 -3.40 -9.18 5.61
CA ILE A 113 -2.63 -8.03 5.13
C ILE A 113 -2.95 -7.78 3.64
N VAL A 114 -3.05 -6.52 3.25
CA VAL A 114 -3.06 -6.11 1.84
C VAL A 114 -1.97 -5.11 1.55
N MET A 115 -1.35 -5.26 0.39
CA MET A 115 -0.35 -4.34 -0.14
C MET A 115 -1.00 -3.39 -1.14
N ASP A 116 -0.99 -2.10 -0.85
CA ASP A 116 -1.41 -1.05 -1.77
C ASP A 116 -0.19 -0.48 -2.50
N PHE A 117 -0.16 -0.76 -3.81
CA PHE A 117 0.95 -0.36 -4.69
C PHE A 117 0.60 0.86 -5.55
N THR A 118 -0.44 1.61 -5.19
CA THR A 118 -0.87 2.84 -5.90
C THR A 118 0.23 3.88 -5.94
N GLY A 119 0.98 3.98 -4.84
CA GLY A 119 2.08 4.92 -4.71
C GLY A 119 3.45 4.35 -5.07
N GLY A 120 4.49 5.11 -4.71
CA GLY A 120 5.88 4.78 -5.05
C GLY A 120 6.22 5.00 -6.52
N THR A 121 7.46 4.65 -6.87
CA THR A 121 7.93 4.62 -8.26
C THR A 121 7.60 3.28 -8.91
N LYS A 122 7.71 3.19 -10.24
CA LYS A 122 7.49 1.92 -10.96
C LYS A 122 8.38 0.77 -10.43
N PRO A 123 9.71 0.95 -10.20
CA PRO A 123 10.52 -0.09 -9.57
C PRO A 123 10.00 -0.55 -8.20
N MET A 124 9.58 0.38 -7.34
CA MET A 124 8.98 0.04 -6.05
C MET A 124 7.69 -0.77 -6.22
N SER A 125 6.80 -0.36 -7.12
CA SER A 125 5.57 -1.12 -7.42
C SER A 125 5.88 -2.54 -7.91
N VAL A 126 6.89 -2.71 -8.76
CA VAL A 126 7.34 -4.05 -9.21
C VAL A 126 7.81 -4.88 -8.01
N GLY A 127 8.67 -4.35 -7.14
CA GLY A 127 9.12 -5.05 -5.94
C GLY A 127 7.96 -5.48 -5.03
N ALA A 128 6.98 -4.59 -4.83
CA ALA A 128 5.78 -4.87 -4.06
C ALA A 128 4.91 -5.98 -4.67
N ILE A 129 4.70 -5.94 -5.99
CA ILE A 129 3.95 -6.97 -6.72
C ILE A 129 4.66 -8.33 -6.60
N MET A 130 5.98 -8.36 -6.81
CA MET A 130 6.77 -9.59 -6.69
C MET A 130 6.71 -10.19 -5.29
N ALA A 131 6.70 -9.35 -4.25
CA ALA A 131 6.56 -9.80 -2.86
C ALA A 131 5.17 -10.39 -2.55
N CYS A 132 4.16 -10.08 -3.36
CA CYS A 132 2.78 -10.55 -3.18
C CYS A 132 2.36 -11.62 -4.21
N LEU A 133 3.30 -12.21 -4.96
CA LEU A 133 2.99 -13.33 -5.84
C LEU A 133 2.44 -14.59 -5.13
N PRO A 134 2.78 -14.92 -3.86
CA PRO A 134 2.10 -16.01 -3.15
C PRO A 134 0.60 -15.75 -3.00
N ALA A 135 -0.24 -16.77 -3.24
CA ALA A 135 -1.70 -16.64 -3.40
C ALA A 135 -2.44 -16.03 -2.19
N GLU A 136 -1.86 -16.16 -1.01
CA GLU A 136 -2.44 -15.65 0.24
C GLU A 136 -2.24 -14.14 0.40
N ARG A 137 -1.40 -13.50 -0.42
CA ARG A 137 -1.03 -12.09 -0.28
C ARG A 137 -1.77 -11.27 -1.31
N GLN A 138 -2.64 -10.39 -0.82
CA GLN A 138 -3.47 -9.58 -1.69
C GLN A 138 -2.79 -8.25 -2.04
N LEU A 139 -2.94 -7.87 -3.31
CA LEU A 139 -2.58 -6.55 -3.84
C LEU A 139 -3.84 -5.74 -4.07
N GLN A 140 -3.73 -4.43 -3.85
CA GLN A 140 -4.78 -3.49 -4.22
C GLN A 140 -4.25 -2.22 -4.88
N TYR A 141 -5.16 -1.53 -5.55
CA TYR A 141 -4.91 -0.24 -6.19
C TYR A 141 -6.11 0.70 -6.00
N VAL A 142 -5.82 1.99 -5.80
CA VAL A 142 -6.79 3.08 -5.69
C VAL A 142 -6.66 3.98 -6.93
N PRO A 143 -7.51 3.81 -7.96
CA PRO A 143 -7.52 4.70 -9.12
C PRO A 143 -7.81 6.14 -8.72
N LEU A 144 -6.98 7.06 -9.23
CA LEU A 144 -7.24 8.49 -9.19
C LEU A 144 -7.79 8.94 -10.54
N ASN A 145 -9.02 9.45 -10.56
CA ASN A 145 -9.55 10.14 -11.72
C ASN A 145 -8.85 11.50 -11.85
N ARG A 146 -7.98 11.65 -12.86
CA ARG A 146 -7.20 12.88 -13.07
C ARG A 146 -8.04 14.08 -13.49
N VAL A 147 -9.26 13.87 -13.98
CA VAL A 147 -10.17 14.95 -14.40
C VAL A 147 -10.93 15.49 -13.20
N THR A 148 -11.42 14.62 -12.31
CA THR A 148 -12.23 15.04 -11.15
C THR A 148 -11.42 15.17 -9.87
N GLY A 149 -10.20 14.63 -9.83
CA GLY A 149 -9.38 14.53 -8.62
C GLY A 149 -9.91 13.51 -7.60
N GLN A 150 -10.94 12.73 -7.95
CA GLN A 150 -11.57 11.78 -7.04
C GLN A 150 -10.92 10.40 -7.14
N SER A 151 -10.74 9.77 -5.99
CA SER A 151 -10.34 8.36 -5.88
C SER A 151 -11.58 7.46 -5.84
N ASP A 152 -11.47 6.27 -6.45
CA ASP A 152 -12.44 5.18 -6.32
C ASP A 152 -11.73 3.88 -5.91
N GLY A 153 -12.48 2.87 -5.47
CA GLY A 153 -11.94 1.58 -5.02
C GLY A 153 -12.00 1.38 -3.51
N PRO A 154 -10.93 0.87 -2.86
CA PRO A 154 -9.78 0.19 -3.46
C PRO A 154 -10.22 -1.08 -4.20
N PHE A 155 -9.45 -1.50 -5.19
CA PHE A 155 -9.73 -2.70 -5.97
C PHE A 155 -8.61 -3.72 -5.83
N LEU A 156 -8.96 -4.98 -5.58
CA LEU A 156 -8.04 -6.09 -5.60
C LEU A 156 -7.47 -6.29 -7.01
N VAL A 157 -6.19 -6.63 -7.05
CA VAL A 157 -5.50 -6.96 -8.29
C VAL A 157 -5.06 -8.39 -8.24
N ASP A 158 -5.56 -9.15 -9.21
CA ASP A 158 -5.21 -10.55 -9.38
C ASP A 158 -4.14 -10.71 -10.46
N TYR A 159 -2.88 -10.69 -10.04
CA TYR A 159 -1.74 -10.92 -10.94
C TYR A 159 -1.49 -12.40 -11.23
N GLN A 160 -2.08 -13.33 -10.46
CA GLN A 160 -1.86 -14.75 -10.66
C GLN A 160 -2.60 -15.27 -11.88
N TYR A 161 -3.83 -14.78 -12.12
CA TYR A 161 -4.59 -15.15 -13.31
C TYR A 161 -4.26 -14.24 -14.50
N SER A 162 -3.92 -12.96 -14.29
CA SER A 162 -3.70 -12.03 -15.41
C SER A 162 -2.32 -12.10 -16.07
N ALA A 163 -1.27 -12.57 -15.38
CA ALA A 163 0.09 -12.61 -15.93
C ALA A 163 0.41 -13.89 -16.72
N PHE A 164 -0.26 -15.00 -16.41
CA PHE A 164 0.02 -16.31 -17.03
C PHE A 164 -0.95 -16.69 -18.16
N ASP A 165 -2.08 -15.99 -18.32
CA ASP A 165 -2.99 -16.13 -19.45
C ASP A 165 -2.47 -15.49 -20.77
N LEU A 166 -1.29 -14.87 -20.75
CA LEU A 166 -0.62 -14.34 -21.96
C LEU A 166 0.24 -15.39 -22.70
N LEU A 167 0.24 -16.64 -22.24
CA LEU A 167 1.00 -17.74 -22.85
C LEU A 167 0.12 -18.93 -23.30
N ALA A 168 -1.21 -18.77 -23.35
CA ALA A 168 -2.15 -19.78 -23.86
C ALA A 168 -2.67 -19.43 -25.26
#